data_AF-A0A3D2WY03-F1
#
_entry.id   AF-A0A3D2WY03-F1
#
_cell.length_a   1.000
_cell.length_b   1.000
_cell.length_c   1.000
_cell.angle_alpha   90.00
_cell.angle_beta   90.00
_cell.angle_gamma   90.00
#
_symmetry.space_group_name_H-M   'P 1'
#
loop_
_entity.id
_entity.type
_entity.pdbx_description
1 polymer ?
#
loop_
_entity_poly.entity_id
_entity_poly.type
_entity_poly.pdbx_seq_one_letter_code
_entity_poly.pdbx_strand_id
1 'polypeptide(L)'
;MESTVIEGETVVVTARKISVRKDQTSTVKNVSSDEIGMLPIENISDVVSMQAGVVKGHFRGGRRTEVSYMIDGIPVDEGFGGEGRSIDLEPEAVQDLEVITGTFNAEYGKAMSGIVNAVTKRGGDDFHGSVSAALANYFTPNTDIFIGLKSSEINRNQDYKFNLSGPIISNKLYFLMNYRYQDNKNHLNGIRRFNVDDYSYFVADDPAMWYSEHNGDS
;
A
#
# COMPACT_ATOMS: atom_id res chain seq x y z
N MET A 1 56.02 -7.08 20.24
CA MET A 1 55.76 -5.95 19.32
C MET A 1 54.25 -5.79 19.29
N GLU A 2 53.73 -4.72 19.89
CA GLU A 2 52.30 -4.42 19.85
C GLU A 2 51.97 -3.75 18.52
N SER A 3 50.95 -4.25 17.81
CA SER A 3 50.47 -3.65 16.58
C SER A 3 49.61 -2.44 16.90
N THR A 4 50.07 -1.25 16.57
CA THR A 4 49.25 -0.05 16.58
C THR A 4 48.52 0.06 15.24
N VAL A 5 47.19 -0.14 15.27
CA VAL A 5 46.31 0.20 14.15
C VAL A 5 46.00 1.68 14.28
N ILE A 6 46.40 2.47 13.28
CA ILE A 6 45.99 3.87 13.18
C ILE A 6 44.54 3.87 12.71
N GLU A 7 43.61 4.21 13.60
CA GLU A 7 42.23 4.55 13.25
C GLU A 7 42.26 5.79 12.35
N GLY A 8 42.11 5.59 11.05
CA GLY A 8 41.94 6.69 10.10
C GLY A 8 40.58 7.36 10.33
N GLU A 9 40.56 8.70 10.32
CA GLU A 9 39.32 9.48 10.44
C GLU A 9 38.31 9.07 9.35
N THR A 10 37.07 8.82 9.78
CA THR A 10 35.97 8.44 8.89
C THR A 10 35.65 9.58 7.94
N VAL A 11 35.97 9.42 6.65
CA VAL A 11 35.59 10.40 5.62
C VAL A 11 34.12 10.19 5.27
N VAL A 12 33.23 10.97 5.89
CA VAL A 12 31.81 10.99 5.55
C VAL A 12 31.60 11.80 4.28
N VAL A 13 31.49 11.11 3.13
CA VAL A 13 31.15 11.74 1.86
C VAL A 13 29.68 12.13 1.87
N THR A 14 29.39 13.38 2.22
CA THR A 14 28.05 13.95 2.11
C THR A 14 27.84 14.47 0.69
N ALA A 15 27.25 13.65 -0.18
CA ALA A 15 26.79 14.10 -1.49
C ALA A 15 25.39 14.72 -1.35
N ARG A 16 25.18 15.93 -1.87
CA ARG A 16 23.81 16.45 -2.03
C ARG A 16 23.10 15.59 -3.08
N LYS A 17 21.93 15.03 -2.73
CA LYS A 17 21.03 14.36 -3.68
C LYS A 17 20.79 15.33 -4.84
N ILE A 18 21.31 15.02 -6.04
CA ILE A 18 21.03 15.80 -7.25
C ILE A 18 19.55 15.60 -7.54
N SER A 19 18.70 16.56 -7.18
CA SER A 19 17.25 16.36 -7.20
C SER A 19 16.64 16.47 -8.61
N VAL A 20 17.41 16.98 -9.59
CA VAL A 20 16.95 17.16 -10.97
C VAL A 20 18.07 16.86 -11.96
N ARG A 21 17.89 15.80 -12.74
CA ARG A 21 18.68 15.52 -13.94
C ARG A 21 18.12 16.37 -15.09
N LYS A 22 18.92 17.30 -15.63
CA LYS A 22 18.50 18.25 -16.67
C LYS A 22 18.29 17.59 -18.04
N ASP A 23 18.82 16.40 -18.22
CA ASP A 23 18.74 15.54 -19.40
C ASP A 23 17.56 14.56 -19.36
N GLN A 24 16.85 14.45 -18.22
CA GLN A 24 15.64 13.64 -18.12
C GLN A 24 14.40 14.46 -18.52
N THR A 25 13.68 13.94 -19.51
CA THR A 25 12.33 14.42 -19.88
C THR A 25 11.23 13.90 -18.96
N SER A 26 11.58 12.92 -18.13
CA SER A 26 10.71 12.23 -17.16
C SER A 26 10.79 12.91 -15.80
N THR A 27 9.70 12.87 -15.04
CA THR A 27 9.75 13.23 -13.62
C THR A 27 10.00 11.96 -12.82
N VAL A 28 11.18 11.85 -12.20
CA VAL A 28 11.51 10.75 -11.28
C VAL A 28 11.49 11.27 -9.84
N LYS A 29 10.83 10.52 -8.95
CA LYS A 29 10.78 10.76 -7.51
C LYS A 29 11.22 9.52 -6.78
N ASN A 30 12.33 9.61 -6.07
CA ASN A 30 12.81 8.56 -5.18
C ASN A 30 12.55 9.01 -3.74
N VAL A 31 11.73 8.25 -3.01
CA VAL A 31 11.40 8.46 -1.60
C VAL A 31 12.12 7.38 -0.79
N SER A 32 13.06 7.78 0.06
CA SER A 32 13.86 6.81 0.84
C SER A 32 13.09 6.27 2.05
N SER A 33 13.58 5.18 2.64
CA SER A 33 13.04 4.60 3.86
C SER A 33 12.94 5.60 5.01
N ASP A 34 13.88 6.53 5.11
CA ASP A 34 13.90 7.56 6.15
C ASP A 34 12.80 8.59 5.91
N GLU A 35 12.58 8.98 4.65
CA GLU A 35 11.47 9.86 4.27
C GLU A 35 10.12 9.17 4.51
N ILE A 36 10.00 7.89 4.12
CA ILE A 36 8.79 7.08 4.34
C ILE A 36 8.46 6.98 5.83
N GLY A 37 9.46 6.71 6.68
CA GLY A 37 9.30 6.56 8.12
C GLY A 37 8.89 7.85 8.85
N MET A 38 9.04 9.02 8.23
CA MET A 38 8.57 10.31 8.76
C MET A 38 7.11 10.61 8.38
N LEU A 39 6.53 9.87 7.43
CA LEU A 39 5.18 10.11 6.95
C LEU A 39 4.14 9.33 7.78
N PRO A 40 2.96 9.92 8.05
CA PRO A 40 1.86 9.22 8.70
C PRO A 40 1.09 8.38 7.67
N ILE A 41 1.72 7.31 7.19
CA ILE A 41 1.18 6.43 6.14
C ILE A 41 0.97 5.02 6.68
N GLU A 42 -0.05 4.33 6.18
CA GLU A 42 -0.30 2.93 6.52
C GLU A 42 0.24 1.98 5.45
N ASN A 43 0.28 2.44 4.20
CA ASN A 43 0.65 1.64 3.04
C ASN A 43 1.52 2.45 2.06
N ILE A 44 2.31 1.76 1.25
CA ILE A 44 3.15 2.38 0.22
C ILE A 44 2.33 3.17 -0.82
N SER A 45 1.07 2.79 -1.08
CA SER A 45 0.15 3.54 -1.95
C SER A 45 -0.09 4.98 -1.50
N ASP A 46 0.01 5.26 -0.20
CA ASP A 46 -0.20 6.60 0.35
C ASP A 46 0.96 7.52 -0.07
N VAL A 47 2.19 7.00 -0.03
CA VAL A 47 3.40 7.69 -0.50
C VAL A 47 3.32 7.99 -2.00
N VAL A 48 2.83 7.03 -2.79
CA VAL A 48 2.58 7.22 -4.23
C VAL A 48 1.53 8.30 -4.47
N SER A 49 0.47 8.32 -3.68
CA SER A 49 -0.64 9.28 -3.82
C SER A 49 -0.26 10.70 -3.42
N MET A 50 0.78 10.86 -2.59
CA MET A 50 1.36 12.16 -2.25
C MET A 50 2.21 12.76 -3.39
N GLN A 51 2.57 11.98 -4.41
CA GLN A 51 3.41 12.50 -5.50
C GLN A 51 2.62 13.43 -6.42
N ALA A 52 3.26 14.54 -6.80
CA ALA A 52 2.66 15.51 -7.72
C ALA A 52 2.32 14.86 -9.07
N GLY A 53 1.10 15.09 -9.55
CA GLY A 53 0.59 14.49 -10.79
C GLY A 53 -0.02 13.10 -10.64
N VAL A 54 -0.11 12.58 -9.41
CA VAL A 54 -0.86 11.37 -9.07
C VAL A 54 -2.14 11.75 -8.34
N VAL A 55 -3.29 11.27 -8.83
CA VAL A 55 -4.59 11.49 -8.18
C VAL A 55 -5.38 10.18 -8.19
N LYS A 56 -5.65 9.61 -7.01
CA LYS A 56 -6.41 8.35 -6.88
C LYS A 56 -5.91 7.21 -7.79
N GLY A 57 -4.59 7.05 -7.89
CA GLY A 57 -3.95 6.04 -8.76
C GLY A 57 -3.90 6.40 -10.25
N HIS A 58 -4.35 7.59 -10.64
CA HIS A 58 -4.22 8.11 -11.99
C HIS A 58 -2.96 8.97 -12.11
N PHE A 59 -2.06 8.58 -13.00
CA PHE A 59 -0.79 9.26 -13.22
C PHE A 59 -0.94 10.15 -14.45
N ARG A 60 -0.80 11.46 -14.28
CA ARG A 60 -0.94 12.45 -15.37
C ARG A 60 -2.23 12.30 -16.20
N GLY A 61 -3.31 11.82 -15.57
CA GLY A 61 -4.61 11.59 -16.23
C GLY A 61 -4.79 10.23 -16.91
N GLY A 62 -3.78 9.35 -16.86
CA GLY A 62 -3.89 7.99 -17.37
C GLY A 62 -4.80 7.07 -16.55
N ARG A 63 -5.12 5.91 -17.11
CA ARG A 63 -5.92 4.86 -16.47
C ARG A 63 -5.08 4.10 -15.44
N ARG A 64 -5.71 3.45 -14.47
CA ARG A 64 -4.97 2.64 -13.47
C ARG A 64 -4.28 1.45 -14.12
N THR A 65 -4.85 0.93 -15.21
CA THR A 65 -4.28 -0.11 -16.08
C THR A 65 -3.08 0.35 -16.92
N GLU A 66 -2.77 1.65 -16.90
CA GLU A 66 -1.63 2.25 -17.61
C GLU A 66 -0.46 2.53 -16.65
N VAL A 67 -0.58 2.15 -15.39
CA VAL A 67 0.49 2.25 -14.38
C VAL A 67 1.10 0.86 -14.23
N SER A 68 2.44 0.79 -14.25
CA SER A 68 3.12 -0.47 -13.91
C SER A 68 3.71 -0.39 -12.50
N TYR A 69 3.40 -1.40 -11.68
CA TYR A 69 3.93 -1.59 -10.35
C TYR A 69 4.99 -2.68 -10.37
N MET A 70 6.13 -2.39 -9.74
CA MET A 70 7.29 -3.27 -9.71
C MET A 70 7.83 -3.40 -8.28
N ILE A 71 8.41 -4.57 -8.00
CA ILE A 71 9.19 -4.83 -6.79
C ILE A 71 10.56 -5.29 -7.24
N ASP A 72 11.61 -4.56 -6.85
CA ASP A 72 12.99 -4.82 -7.27
C ASP A 72 13.15 -4.93 -8.81
N GLY A 73 12.35 -4.15 -9.55
CA GLY A 73 12.31 -4.17 -11.02
C GLY A 73 11.48 -5.30 -11.65
N ILE A 74 10.87 -6.17 -10.86
CA ILE A 74 9.99 -7.24 -11.35
C ILE A 74 8.54 -6.75 -11.34
N PRO A 75 7.81 -6.79 -12.48
CA PRO A 75 6.40 -6.39 -12.53
C PRO A 75 5.51 -7.26 -11.63
N VAL A 76 4.64 -6.60 -10.86
CA VAL A 76 3.64 -7.22 -9.96
C VAL A 76 2.23 -6.71 -10.25
N ASP A 77 2.00 -6.29 -11.50
CA ASP A 77 0.72 -5.81 -12.00
C ASP A 77 -0.36 -6.88 -11.86
N GLU A 78 -1.57 -6.46 -11.47
CA GLU A 78 -2.71 -7.36 -11.34
C GLU A 78 -3.20 -7.85 -12.72
N GLY A 79 -3.32 -9.17 -12.89
CA GLY A 79 -3.45 -9.79 -14.20
C GLY A 79 -4.88 -9.91 -14.75
N PHE A 80 -5.92 -9.81 -13.92
CA PHE A 80 -7.31 -10.07 -14.33
C PHE A 80 -8.09 -8.79 -14.60
N GLY A 81 -8.15 -7.88 -13.63
CA GLY A 81 -8.75 -6.55 -13.75
C GLY A 81 -7.80 -5.51 -14.34
N GLY A 82 -6.48 -5.78 -14.31
CA GLY A 82 -5.46 -4.84 -14.77
C GLY A 82 -5.28 -3.64 -13.85
N GLU A 83 -5.99 -3.58 -12.72
CA GLU A 83 -6.03 -2.41 -11.86
C GLU A 83 -5.16 -2.62 -10.63
N GLY A 84 -4.12 -1.78 -10.48
CA GLY A 84 -3.27 -1.79 -9.29
C GLY A 84 -2.20 -2.89 -9.31
N ARG A 85 -1.90 -3.44 -8.13
CA ARG A 85 -0.83 -4.42 -7.90
C ARG A 85 -1.39 -5.68 -7.24
N SER A 86 -0.79 -6.83 -7.53
CA SER A 86 -1.15 -8.10 -6.86
C SER A 86 -0.47 -8.32 -5.51
N ILE A 87 0.60 -7.56 -5.22
CA ILE A 87 1.40 -7.73 -4.01
C ILE A 87 1.53 -6.39 -3.32
N ASP A 88 1.04 -6.30 -2.08
CA ASP A 88 1.27 -5.14 -1.22
C ASP A 88 2.52 -5.33 -0.38
N LEU A 89 3.32 -4.25 -0.28
CA LEU A 89 4.50 -4.19 0.56
C LEU A 89 4.25 -3.29 1.75
N GLU A 90 4.77 -3.73 2.89
CA GLU A 90 4.80 -2.92 4.09
C GLU A 90 5.85 -1.81 3.97
N PRO A 91 5.56 -0.56 4.39
CA PRO A 91 6.52 0.54 4.36
C PRO A 91 7.87 0.19 5.00
N GLU A 92 7.86 -0.56 6.08
CA GLU A 92 9.04 -0.99 6.82
C GLU A 92 9.96 -1.91 6.01
N ALA A 93 9.43 -2.60 4.99
CA ALA A 93 10.18 -3.47 4.10
C ALA A 93 10.78 -2.74 2.88
N VAL A 94 10.41 -1.47 2.65
CA VAL A 94 10.85 -0.70 1.48
C VAL A 94 12.05 0.18 1.83
N GLN A 95 13.13 0.03 1.05
CA GLN A 95 14.34 0.85 1.15
C GLN A 95 14.17 2.16 0.39
N ASP A 96 13.64 2.08 -0.82
CA ASP A 96 13.41 3.21 -1.71
C ASP A 96 12.16 2.95 -2.54
N LEU A 97 11.32 3.97 -2.66
CA LEU A 97 10.19 3.98 -3.59
C LEU A 97 10.52 4.92 -4.73
N GLU A 98 10.61 4.37 -5.94
CA GLU A 98 10.81 5.12 -7.17
C GLU A 98 9.47 5.28 -7.90
N VAL A 99 9.09 6.53 -8.12
CA VAL A 99 7.89 6.90 -8.87
C VAL A 99 8.31 7.70 -10.09
N ILE A 100 8.06 7.14 -11.27
CA ILE A 100 8.39 7.75 -12.56
C ILE A 100 7.09 8.15 -13.23
N THR A 101 6.96 9.41 -13.61
CA THR A 101 5.81 9.93 -14.35
C THR A 101 6.28 10.66 -15.60
N GLY A 102 5.49 10.60 -16.68
CA GLY A 102 5.81 11.26 -17.95
C GLY A 102 6.36 10.29 -18.98
N THR A 103 7.42 10.67 -19.69
CA THR A 103 8.08 9.77 -20.63
C THR A 103 8.91 8.73 -19.87
N PHE A 104 9.04 7.52 -20.37
CA PHE A 104 9.90 6.48 -19.78
C PHE A 104 10.46 5.60 -20.91
N ASN A 105 11.53 4.87 -20.62
CA ASN A 105 12.19 4.02 -21.61
C ASN A 105 11.29 2.84 -22.04
N ALA A 106 11.56 2.29 -23.23
CA ALA A 106 10.81 1.15 -23.76
C ALA A 106 10.97 -0.15 -22.93
N GLU A 107 11.96 -0.22 -22.03
CA GLU A 107 12.19 -1.36 -21.14
C GLU A 107 11.00 -1.67 -20.23
N TYR A 108 10.19 -0.65 -19.91
CA TYR A 108 9.01 -0.77 -19.04
C TYR A 108 7.76 -1.29 -19.76
N GLY A 109 7.85 -1.57 -21.07
CA GLY A 109 6.85 -2.29 -21.84
C GLY A 109 5.43 -1.72 -21.75
N LYS A 110 4.61 -2.28 -20.85
CA LYS A 110 3.17 -1.97 -20.70
C LYS A 110 2.88 -0.65 -19.96
N ALA A 111 3.86 -0.02 -19.32
CA ALA A 111 3.65 1.26 -18.67
C ALA A 111 3.30 2.35 -19.69
N MET A 112 2.22 3.10 -19.47
CA MET A 112 1.73 4.16 -20.38
C MET A 112 1.50 5.50 -19.68
N SER A 113 1.31 5.51 -18.36
CA SER A 113 1.04 6.71 -17.57
C SER A 113 2.03 6.94 -16.42
N GLY A 114 2.58 5.86 -15.86
CA GLY A 114 3.50 5.92 -14.74
C GLY A 114 4.10 4.57 -14.39
N ILE A 115 5.21 4.61 -13.66
CA ILE A 115 5.90 3.44 -13.12
C ILE A 115 6.11 3.67 -11.63
N VAL A 116 5.83 2.65 -10.83
CA VAL A 116 6.13 2.64 -9.39
C VAL A 116 6.98 1.41 -9.12
N ASN A 117 8.23 1.61 -8.73
CA ASN A 117 9.15 0.55 -8.37
C ASN A 117 9.51 0.67 -6.88
N ALA A 118 9.14 -0.34 -6.10
CA ALA A 118 9.55 -0.45 -4.70
C ALA A 118 10.80 -1.33 -4.61
N VAL A 119 11.87 -0.78 -4.05
CA VAL A 119 13.10 -1.52 -3.77
C VAL A 119 13.05 -2.02 -2.34
N THR A 120 13.24 -3.32 -2.14
CA THR A 120 13.18 -3.93 -0.81
C THR A 120 14.44 -3.65 0.00
N LYS A 121 14.28 -3.55 1.33
CA LYS A 121 15.41 -3.47 2.26
C LYS A 121 16.22 -4.74 2.24
N ARG A 122 17.52 -4.58 2.49
CA ARG A 122 18.45 -5.68 2.72
C ARG A 122 18.75 -5.78 4.21
N GLY A 123 19.01 -6.98 4.69
CA GLY A 123 19.53 -7.16 6.04
C GLY A 123 20.92 -6.53 6.18
N GLY A 124 21.26 -6.13 7.40
CA GLY A 124 22.55 -5.52 7.73
C GLY A 124 23.33 -6.34 8.76
N ASP A 125 24.50 -5.84 9.14
CA ASP A 125 25.36 -6.46 10.15
C ASP A 125 24.79 -6.39 11.56
N ASP A 126 23.85 -5.47 11.80
CA ASP A 126 23.18 -5.31 13.09
C ASP A 126 21.73 -5.80 13.04
N PHE A 127 21.30 -6.41 14.14
CA PHE A 127 19.90 -6.79 14.32
C PHE A 127 19.01 -5.58 14.52
N HIS A 128 17.96 -5.48 13.70
CA HIS A 128 16.92 -4.47 13.78
C HIS A 128 15.55 -5.13 13.72
N GLY A 129 14.60 -4.63 14.50
CA GLY A 129 13.23 -5.15 14.44
C GLY A 129 12.23 -4.18 15.05
N SER A 130 10.98 -4.35 14.65
CA SER A 130 9.85 -3.57 15.16
C SER A 130 8.60 -4.44 15.24
N VAL A 131 7.74 -4.11 16.20
CA VAL A 131 6.42 -4.72 16.35
C VAL A 131 5.43 -3.59 16.53
N SER A 132 4.33 -3.62 15.77
CA SER A 132 3.24 -2.67 15.90
C SER A 132 1.91 -3.41 15.97
N ALA A 133 0.99 -2.86 16.75
CA ALA A 133 -0.37 -3.34 16.87
C ALA A 133 -1.31 -2.14 16.88
N ALA A 134 -2.22 -2.09 15.91
CA ALA A 134 -3.29 -1.10 15.85
C ALA A 134 -4.63 -1.80 15.95
N LEU A 135 -5.50 -1.25 16.80
CA LEU A 135 -6.89 -1.66 16.94
C LEU A 135 -7.74 -0.42 16.72
N ALA A 136 -8.76 -0.55 15.88
CA ALA A 136 -9.71 0.52 15.65
C ALA A 136 -11.15 0.00 15.72
N ASN A 137 -12.03 0.87 16.19
CA ASN A 137 -13.46 0.64 16.21
C ASN A 137 -14.24 1.92 15.94
N TYR A 138 -15.50 1.75 15.55
CA TYR A 138 -16.45 2.82 15.31
C TYR A 138 -17.42 2.94 16.49
N PHE A 139 -17.42 4.10 17.12
CA PHE A 139 -18.39 4.44 18.16
C PHE A 139 -19.41 5.41 17.59
N THR A 140 -20.66 4.97 17.47
CA THR A 140 -21.75 5.79 16.94
C THR A 140 -23.06 5.48 17.66
N PRO A 141 -23.90 6.49 17.98
CA PRO A 141 -25.24 6.26 18.48
C PRO A 141 -26.23 5.87 17.37
N ASN A 142 -25.87 6.04 16.09
CA ASN A 142 -26.78 5.86 14.94
C ASN A 142 -26.73 4.41 14.44
N THR A 143 -27.63 3.57 14.96
CA THR A 143 -27.74 2.13 14.61
C THR A 143 -28.55 1.87 13.34
N ASP A 144 -29.34 2.85 12.90
CA ASP A 144 -30.16 2.82 11.69
C ASP A 144 -29.36 3.04 10.41
N ILE A 145 -28.36 3.92 10.45
CA ILE A 145 -27.48 4.22 9.31
C ILE A 145 -26.30 3.24 9.28
N PHE A 146 -25.73 2.91 10.45
CA PHE A 146 -24.61 1.98 10.58
C PHE A 146 -25.04 0.67 11.21
N ILE A 147 -25.86 -0.06 10.47
CA ILE A 147 -26.40 -1.37 10.85
C ILE A 147 -25.25 -2.28 11.25
N GLY A 148 -25.42 -3.12 12.28
CA GLY A 148 -24.41 -4.10 12.68
C GLY A 148 -23.17 -3.53 13.38
N LEU A 149 -23.10 -2.21 13.62
CA LEU A 149 -22.12 -1.63 14.54
C LEU A 149 -22.64 -1.72 15.98
N LYS A 150 -21.88 -2.40 16.82
CA LYS A 150 -22.12 -2.45 18.26
C LYS A 150 -21.05 -1.65 18.97
N SER A 151 -21.46 -0.69 19.79
CA SER A 151 -20.54 0.13 20.59
C SER A 151 -19.68 -0.68 21.59
N SER A 152 -20.05 -1.95 21.84
CA SER A 152 -19.29 -2.88 22.67
C SER A 152 -18.20 -3.66 21.93
N GLU A 153 -18.17 -3.64 20.61
CA GLU A 153 -17.05 -4.20 19.85
C GLU A 153 -15.81 -3.33 20.09
N ILE A 154 -14.61 -3.91 20.14
CA ILE A 154 -13.37 -3.15 20.42
C ILE A 154 -12.23 -3.49 19.45
N ASN A 155 -12.44 -4.50 18.61
CA ASN A 155 -11.41 -5.11 17.76
C ASN A 155 -11.92 -5.31 16.33
N ARG A 156 -12.71 -4.37 15.83
CA ARG A 156 -13.39 -4.49 14.54
C ARG A 156 -12.44 -4.34 13.36
N ASN A 157 -11.45 -3.48 13.53
CA ASN A 157 -10.30 -3.36 12.65
C ASN A 157 -9.05 -3.69 13.45
N GLN A 158 -8.22 -4.58 12.94
CA GLN A 158 -6.99 -5.07 13.57
C GLN A 158 -5.86 -5.04 12.55
N ASP A 159 -4.71 -4.53 12.97
CA ASP A 159 -3.49 -4.50 12.16
C ASP A 159 -2.29 -4.81 13.04
N TYR A 160 -1.67 -5.97 12.82
CA TYR A 160 -0.49 -6.43 13.53
C TYR A 160 0.68 -6.52 12.56
N LYS A 161 1.78 -5.86 12.89
CA LYS A 161 2.97 -5.77 12.05
C LYS A 161 4.18 -6.26 12.83
N PHE A 162 5.00 -7.06 12.19
CA PHE A 162 6.26 -7.59 12.71
C PHE A 162 7.34 -7.45 11.65
N ASN A 163 8.47 -6.88 12.02
CA ASN A 163 9.63 -6.74 11.16
C ASN A 163 10.89 -7.15 11.92
N LEU A 164 11.77 -7.90 11.26
CA LEU A 164 13.05 -8.34 11.82
C LEU A 164 14.09 -8.47 10.69
N SER A 165 15.28 -7.93 10.90
CA SER A 165 16.41 -8.06 9.98
C SER A 165 17.72 -8.17 10.75
N GLY A 166 18.73 -8.78 10.14
CA GLY A 166 20.06 -8.87 10.72
C GLY A 166 20.94 -9.91 10.03
N PRO A 167 22.12 -10.23 10.59
CA PRO A 167 23.00 -11.26 10.06
C PRO A 167 22.55 -12.67 10.48
N ILE A 168 22.56 -13.61 9.52
CA ILE A 168 22.61 -15.05 9.81
C ILE A 168 24.07 -15.46 10.05
N ILE A 169 24.97 -14.98 9.18
CA ILE A 169 26.42 -15.15 9.30
C ILE A 169 27.03 -13.76 9.17
N SER A 170 27.65 -13.25 10.23
CA SER A 170 28.25 -11.92 10.26
C SER A 170 29.13 -11.67 9.02
N ASN A 171 28.94 -10.52 8.39
CA ASN A 171 29.67 -10.05 7.21
C ASN A 171 29.52 -10.93 5.94
N LYS A 172 28.54 -11.85 5.89
CA LYS A 172 28.39 -12.79 4.76
C LYS A 172 26.95 -13.06 4.33
N LEU A 173 26.06 -13.27 5.30
CA LEU A 173 24.69 -13.67 5.03
C LEU A 173 23.75 -12.92 5.96
N TYR A 174 22.76 -12.27 5.36
CA TYR A 174 21.79 -11.43 6.04
C TYR A 174 20.37 -11.91 5.75
N PHE A 175 19.44 -11.57 6.63
CA PHE A 175 18.02 -11.82 6.45
C PHE A 175 17.20 -10.57 6.69
N LEU A 176 16.01 -10.56 6.11
CA LEU A 176 14.93 -9.65 6.43
C LEU A 176 13.62 -10.43 6.39
N MET A 177 12.80 -10.25 7.41
CA MET A 177 11.49 -10.84 7.57
C MET A 177 10.50 -9.74 7.91
N ASN A 178 9.45 -9.64 7.11
CA ASN A 178 8.34 -8.74 7.35
C ASN A 178 7.04 -9.56 7.33
N TYR A 179 6.16 -9.28 8.29
CA TYR A 179 4.87 -9.95 8.42
C TYR A 179 3.81 -8.94 8.87
N ARG A 180 2.68 -8.94 8.17
CA ARG A 180 1.50 -8.16 8.54
C ARG A 180 0.26 -9.04 8.53
N TYR A 181 -0.52 -8.93 9.58
CA TYR A 181 -1.87 -9.48 9.64
C TYR A 181 -2.85 -8.32 9.77
N GLN A 182 -3.81 -8.24 8.86
CA GLN A 182 -4.82 -7.20 8.85
C GLN A 182 -6.21 -7.80 8.68
N ASP A 183 -7.14 -7.44 9.55
CA ASP A 183 -8.57 -7.76 9.45
C ASP A 183 -9.36 -6.47 9.66
N ASN A 184 -9.97 -5.96 8.59
CA ASN A 184 -10.72 -4.70 8.59
C ASN A 184 -12.17 -4.94 8.20
N LYS A 185 -13.06 -4.98 9.20
CA LYS A 185 -14.50 -5.15 8.97
C LYS A 185 -15.21 -3.84 8.60
N ASN A 186 -14.51 -2.70 8.70
CA ASN A 186 -15.01 -1.38 8.35
C ASN A 186 -16.36 -1.02 9.03
N HIS A 187 -16.92 0.13 8.68
CA HIS A 187 -18.22 0.59 9.22
C HIS A 187 -19.41 0.22 8.32
N LEU A 188 -19.13 -0.17 7.07
CA LEU A 188 -20.17 -0.49 6.09
C LEU A 188 -20.61 -1.94 6.29
N ASN A 189 -21.82 -2.10 6.81
CA ASN A 189 -22.52 -3.38 6.79
C ASN A 189 -23.76 -3.25 5.91
N GLY A 190 -24.20 -4.37 5.38
CA GLY A 190 -25.44 -4.47 4.63
C GLY A 190 -26.33 -5.56 5.22
N ILE A 191 -27.63 -5.36 5.09
CA ILE A 191 -28.60 -6.44 5.17
C ILE A 191 -28.92 -6.89 3.75
N ARG A 192 -28.88 -8.20 3.51
CA ARG A 192 -29.35 -8.75 2.26
C ARG A 192 -30.88 -8.67 2.27
N ARG A 193 -31.47 -7.62 1.71
CA ARG A 193 -32.94 -7.47 1.72
C ARG A 193 -33.66 -8.44 0.79
N PHE A 194 -32.98 -8.86 -0.27
CA PHE A 194 -33.53 -9.69 -1.33
C PHE A 194 -32.73 -10.98 -1.46
N ASN A 195 -33.41 -12.10 -1.61
CA ASN A 195 -32.81 -13.32 -2.12
C ASN A 195 -32.76 -13.30 -3.65
N VAL A 196 -32.01 -14.23 -4.23
CA VAL A 196 -31.84 -14.31 -5.70
C VAL A 196 -33.14 -14.72 -6.40
N ASP A 197 -34.03 -15.38 -5.68
CA ASP A 197 -35.34 -15.86 -6.12
C ASP A 197 -36.51 -14.92 -5.80
N ASP A 198 -36.26 -13.81 -5.08
CA ASP A 198 -37.30 -12.82 -4.80
C ASP A 198 -37.80 -12.15 -6.09
N TYR A 199 -39.11 -11.95 -6.19
CA TYR A 199 -39.76 -11.33 -7.33
C TYR A 199 -40.51 -10.05 -6.95
N SER A 200 -40.52 -9.09 -7.87
CA SER A 200 -41.28 -7.85 -7.74
C SER A 200 -42.16 -7.62 -8.97
N TYR A 201 -43.38 -7.15 -8.73
CA TYR A 201 -44.37 -6.82 -9.75
C TYR A 201 -44.82 -5.36 -9.62
N PHE A 202 -44.42 -4.54 -10.60
CA PHE A 202 -44.73 -3.10 -10.66
C PHE A 202 -45.46 -2.72 -11.94
N VAL A 203 -46.13 -3.68 -12.59
CA VAL A 203 -46.70 -3.51 -13.94
C VAL A 203 -48.18 -3.10 -13.91
N ALA A 204 -48.83 -3.15 -12.75
CA ALA A 204 -50.22 -2.71 -12.62
C ALA A 204 -50.33 -1.17 -12.68
N ASP A 205 -51.38 -0.68 -13.35
CA ASP A 205 -51.71 0.76 -13.40
C ASP A 205 -52.06 1.34 -12.03
N ASP A 206 -52.58 0.49 -11.12
CA ASP A 206 -52.84 0.84 -9.73
C ASP A 206 -51.59 0.55 -8.86
N PRO A 207 -50.95 1.57 -8.27
CA PRO A 207 -49.80 1.39 -7.38
C PRO A 207 -50.11 0.56 -6.12
N ALA A 208 -51.38 0.44 -5.72
CA ALA A 208 -51.76 -0.43 -4.60
C ALA A 208 -51.59 -1.92 -4.91
N MET A 209 -51.51 -2.29 -6.19
CA MET A 209 -51.28 -3.66 -6.67
C MET A 209 -49.80 -3.96 -6.87
N TRP A 210 -48.91 -3.00 -6.60
CA TRP A 210 -47.47 -3.22 -6.66
C TRP A 210 -47.03 -4.08 -5.48
N TYR A 211 -46.24 -5.10 -5.76
CA TYR A 211 -45.66 -5.95 -4.71
C TYR A 211 -44.19 -6.23 -4.97
N SER A 212 -43.44 -6.41 -3.89
CA SER A 212 -42.03 -6.77 -3.93
C SER A 212 -41.73 -7.71 -2.77
N GLU A 213 -41.18 -8.87 -3.08
CA GLU A 213 -40.70 -9.82 -2.07
C GLU A 213 -39.38 -9.32 -1.48
N HIS A 214 -39.26 -9.41 -0.15
CA HIS A 214 -38.08 -9.02 0.62
C HIS A 214 -37.75 -10.15 1.62
N ASN A 215 -37.48 -11.35 1.13
CA ASN A 215 -37.32 -12.54 1.97
C ASN A 215 -35.88 -12.76 2.44
N GLY A 216 -35.01 -11.77 2.26
CA GLY A 216 -33.61 -11.87 2.68
C GLY A 216 -33.41 -11.78 4.21
N ASP A 217 -32.20 -11.41 4.62
CA ASP A 217 -31.84 -11.20 6.01
C ASP A 217 -32.53 -9.91 6.51
N SER A 218 -33.45 -10.07 7.47
CA SER A 218 -34.16 -8.98 8.15
C SER A 218 -33.27 -8.21 9.14
#